data_AF-A0A3L6ECR9-F1
#
_entry.id   AF-A0A3L6ECR9-F1
#
_cell.length_a   1.000
_cell.length_b   1.000
_cell.length_c   1.000
_cell.angle_alpha   90.00
_cell.angle_beta   90.00
_cell.angle_gamma   90.00
#
_symmetry.space_group_name_H-M   'P 1'
#
loop_
_entity.id
_entity.type
_entity.pdbx_description
1 polymer ?
#
loop_
_entity_poly.entity_id
_entity_poly.type
_entity_poly.pdbx_seq_one_letter_code
_entity_poly.pdbx_strand_id
1 'polypeptide(L)'
;MQYLERRECEYDQKISIDFYKEGDPLKPSVTGVLVFVSTPDPIGNKYYLGPAPLQDMARQIATANGPTGYKRDYLFSMEKTLASISHEDDSIIELANEVRKVLNRTKETKITVPMLP
;
A
#
# COMPACT_ATOMS: atom_id res chain seq x y z
N MET A 1 15.64 14.33 -10.85
CA MET A 1 14.67 13.81 -11.83
C MET A 1 14.99 12.40 -12.30
N GLN A 2 16.17 12.12 -12.86
CA GLN A 2 16.54 10.77 -13.35
C GLN A 2 16.36 9.63 -12.33
N TYR A 3 16.61 9.87 -11.03
CA TYR A 3 16.37 8.88 -9.98
C TYR A 3 14.88 8.46 -9.90
N LEU A 4 13.98 9.44 -9.87
CA LEU A 4 12.54 9.20 -9.78
C LEU A 4 12.01 8.52 -11.04
N GLU A 5 12.52 8.90 -12.21
CA GLU A 5 12.14 8.27 -13.49
C GLU A 5 12.51 6.78 -13.55
N ARG A 6 13.58 6.37 -12.87
CA ARG A 6 13.93 4.95 -12.75
C ARG A 6 13.08 4.23 -11.71
N ARG A 7 12.87 4.86 -10.55
CA ARG A 7 12.17 4.24 -9.43
C ARG A 7 10.67 4.09 -9.70
N GLU A 8 10.05 5.13 -10.26
CA GLU A 8 8.62 5.22 -10.53
C GLU A 8 8.29 4.91 -12.01
N CYS A 9 9.12 4.10 -12.69
CA CYS A 9 8.97 3.79 -14.12
C CYS A 9 7.74 2.93 -14.45
N GLU A 10 7.07 2.36 -13.44
CA GLU A 10 5.90 1.50 -13.61
C GLU A 10 4.56 2.25 -13.52
N TYR A 11 4.58 3.55 -13.20
CA TYR A 11 3.40 4.42 -13.23
C TYR A 11 3.16 4.96 -14.63
N ASP A 12 1.90 5.11 -15.04
CA ASP A 12 1.50 5.53 -16.38
C ASP A 12 1.25 7.04 -16.49
N GLN A 13 1.07 7.74 -15.37
CA GLN A 13 0.90 9.18 -15.34
C GLN A 13 1.86 9.89 -14.40
N LYS A 14 2.23 11.10 -14.82
CA LYS A 14 3.02 12.07 -14.08
C LYS A 14 2.30 13.40 -14.14
N ILE A 15 1.72 13.81 -13.01
CA ILE A 15 0.86 14.99 -12.91
C ILE A 15 1.46 16.02 -11.96
N SER A 16 1.11 17.29 -12.18
CA SER A 16 1.43 18.38 -11.27
C SER A 16 0.15 18.79 -10.54
N ILE A 17 0.19 18.76 -9.21
CA ILE A 17 -0.94 19.15 -8.36
C ILE A 17 -0.50 20.20 -7.35
N ASP A 18 -1.48 20.89 -6.78
CA ASP A 18 -1.26 21.79 -5.66
C ASP A 18 -1.44 21.04 -4.33
N PHE A 19 -0.51 21.22 -3.40
CA PHE A 19 -0.53 20.59 -2.07
C PHE A 19 -1.09 21.57 -1.03
N TYR A 20 -2.13 21.14 -0.33
CA TYR A 20 -2.83 21.90 0.69
C TYR A 20 -2.54 21.28 2.06
N LYS A 21 -2.29 22.13 3.05
CA LYS A 21 -2.15 21.68 4.44
C LYS A 21 -3.52 21.60 5.08
N GLU A 22 -3.62 20.74 6.09
CA GLU A 22 -4.78 20.70 6.96
C GLU A 22 -5.05 22.09 7.57
N GLY A 23 -6.32 22.49 7.58
CA GLY A 23 -6.76 23.79 8.09
C GLY A 23 -6.69 24.97 7.10
N ASP A 24 -6.07 24.81 5.92
CA ASP A 24 -6.05 25.86 4.88
C ASP A 24 -6.35 25.29 3.48
N PRO A 25 -7.62 24.96 3.19
CA PRO A 25 -8.01 24.32 1.92
C PRO A 25 -8.10 25.29 0.74
N LEU A 26 -8.09 26.60 1.00
CA LEU A 26 -8.27 27.62 -0.04
C LEU A 26 -6.94 28.08 -0.65
N LYS A 27 -5.84 27.90 0.08
CA LYS A 27 -4.52 28.34 -0.36
C LYS A 27 -3.54 27.17 -0.38
N PRO A 28 -2.95 26.86 -1.54
CA PRO A 28 -1.96 25.79 -1.60
C PRO A 28 -0.70 26.21 -0.84
N SER A 29 -0.17 25.28 -0.04
CA SER A 29 1.11 25.44 0.65
C SER A 29 2.30 25.27 -0.27
N VAL A 30 2.16 24.42 -1.30
CA VAL A 30 3.15 24.24 -2.36
C VAL A 30 2.38 24.02 -3.66
N THR A 31 2.73 24.73 -4.72
CA THR A 31 2.13 24.55 -6.04
C THR A 31 3.01 23.69 -6.95
N GLY A 32 2.39 22.99 -7.90
CA GLY A 32 3.11 22.21 -8.90
C GLY A 32 3.89 21.01 -8.36
N VAL A 33 3.43 20.42 -7.26
CA VAL A 33 3.98 19.19 -6.70
C VAL A 33 3.81 18.06 -7.71
N LEU A 34 4.92 17.39 -8.00
CA LEU A 34 4.97 16.29 -8.94
C LEU A 34 4.50 14.98 -8.28
N VAL A 35 3.51 14.32 -8.88
CA VAL A 35 2.97 13.04 -8.41
C VAL A 35 2.99 12.02 -9.54
N PHE A 36 3.45 10.81 -9.23
CA PHE A 36 3.37 9.65 -10.11
C PHE A 36 2.15 8.84 -9.72
N VAL A 37 1.26 8.58 -10.68
CA VAL A 37 -0.03 7.94 -10.44
C VAL A 37 -0.24 6.83 -11.46
N SER A 38 -0.87 5.76 -10.98
CA SER A 38 -1.27 4.60 -11.76
C SER A 38 -2.76 4.69 -12.05
N THR A 39 -3.18 4.66 -13.31
CA THR A 39 -4.61 4.65 -13.68
C THR A 39 -5.18 3.24 -13.87
N PRO A 40 -6.51 3.09 -13.99
CA PRO A 40 -7.13 1.84 -14.41
C PRO A 40 -6.93 1.46 -15.88
N ASP A 41 -6.13 2.21 -16.67
CA ASP A 41 -5.85 1.88 -18.07
C ASP A 41 -5.04 0.57 -18.16
N PRO A 42 -5.59 -0.51 -18.74
CA PRO A 42 -4.89 -1.78 -18.83
C PRO A 42 -3.71 -1.76 -19.81
N ILE A 43 -3.62 -0.76 -20.71
CA ILE A 43 -2.50 -0.62 -21.65
C ILE A 43 -1.35 0.13 -20.96
N GLY A 44 -1.63 1.30 -20.37
CA GLY A 44 -0.65 2.10 -19.64
C GLY A 44 -0.19 1.45 -18.33
N ASN A 45 -1.09 0.79 -17.61
CA ASN A 45 -0.84 0.20 -16.31
C ASN A 45 -1.22 -1.29 -16.25
N LYS A 46 -0.31 -2.12 -16.78
CA LYS A 46 -0.44 -3.60 -16.75
C LYS A 46 -0.50 -4.20 -15.34
N TYR A 47 -0.21 -3.44 -14.28
CA TYR A 47 -0.19 -3.91 -12.89
C TYR A 47 -1.47 -3.57 -12.12
N TYR A 48 -2.42 -2.84 -12.73
CA TYR A 48 -3.71 -2.59 -12.12
C TYR A 48 -4.52 -3.90 -11.99
N LEU A 49 -4.81 -4.32 -10.75
CA LEU A 49 -5.60 -5.52 -10.48
C LEU A 49 -7.10 -5.23 -10.28
N GLY A 50 -7.48 -3.96 -10.17
CA GLY A 50 -8.84 -3.56 -9.84
C GLY A 50 -9.19 -3.62 -8.35
N PRO A 51 -10.42 -3.22 -7.99
CA PRO A 51 -10.94 -3.41 -6.65
C PRO A 51 -11.10 -4.90 -6.33
N ALA A 52 -10.87 -5.27 -5.08
CA ALA A 52 -11.00 -6.65 -4.61
C ALA A 52 -11.60 -6.69 -3.20
N PRO A 53 -12.22 -7.81 -2.78
CA PRO A 53 -12.65 -8.00 -1.41
C PRO A 53 -11.48 -7.87 -0.42
N LEU A 54 -11.73 -7.24 0.73
CA LEU A 54 -10.73 -7.01 1.78
C LEU A 54 -9.94 -8.27 2.14
N GLN A 55 -10.63 -9.40 2.28
CA GLN A 55 -10.04 -10.66 2.69
C GLN A 55 -9.13 -11.25 1.59
N ASP A 56 -9.45 -11.03 0.32
CA ASP A 56 -8.60 -11.44 -0.81
C ASP A 56 -7.32 -10.62 -0.84
N MET A 57 -7.43 -9.29 -0.72
CA MET A 57 -6.28 -8.39 -0.62
C MET A 57 -5.38 -8.77 0.57
N ALA A 58 -5.97 -9.03 1.74
CA ALA A 58 -5.23 -9.40 2.93
C ALA A 58 -4.47 -10.73 2.77
N ARG A 59 -5.10 -11.75 2.18
CA ARG A 59 -4.44 -13.04 1.88
C ARG A 59 -3.24 -12.88 0.96
N GLN A 60 -3.40 -12.07 -0.10
CA GLN A 60 -2.33 -11.80 -1.05
C GLN A 60 -1.17 -11.03 -0.39
N ILE A 61 -1.47 -9.96 0.37
CA ILE A 61 -0.46 -9.14 1.04
C ILE A 61 0.30 -9.92 2.12
N ALA A 62 -0.40 -10.80 2.87
CA ALA A 62 0.20 -11.55 3.96
C ALA A 62 1.37 -12.46 3.53
N THR A 63 1.32 -12.97 2.30
CA THR A 63 2.27 -13.95 1.77
C THR A 63 3.16 -13.43 0.65
N ALA A 64 2.77 -12.34 -0.03
CA ALA A 64 3.55 -11.77 -1.13
C ALA A 64 4.92 -11.24 -0.66
N ASN A 65 5.97 -11.64 -1.37
CA ASN A 65 7.35 -11.23 -1.14
C ASN A 65 7.98 -10.85 -2.49
N GLY A 66 8.59 -9.67 -2.55
CA GLY A 66 9.30 -9.17 -3.73
C GLY A 66 10.78 -8.98 -3.46
N PRO A 67 11.54 -8.42 -4.42
CA PRO A 67 12.96 -8.12 -4.26
C PRO A 67 13.28 -7.24 -3.04
N THR A 68 12.29 -6.45 -2.57
CA THR A 68 12.42 -5.51 -1.46
C THR A 68 11.82 -6.04 -0.14
N GLY A 69 11.41 -7.31 -0.07
CA GLY A 69 10.82 -7.93 1.11
C GLY A 69 9.30 -8.14 1.04
N TYR A 70 8.69 -8.44 2.19
CA TYR A 70 7.27 -8.80 2.26
C TYR A 70 6.36 -7.57 2.09
N LYS A 71 5.27 -7.74 1.33
CA LYS A 71 4.28 -6.67 1.14
C LYS A 71 3.59 -6.26 2.44
N ARG A 72 3.39 -7.17 3.38
CA ARG A 72 2.83 -6.85 4.71
C ARG A 72 3.68 -5.86 5.51
N ASP A 73 5.00 -5.90 5.35
CA ASP A 73 5.90 -5.03 6.12
C ASP A 73 5.79 -3.59 5.60
N TYR A 74 5.61 -3.42 4.28
CA TYR A 74 5.27 -2.14 3.68
C TYR A 74 3.95 -1.58 4.22
N LEU A 75 2.89 -2.40 4.24
CA LEU A 75 1.58 -1.99 4.77
C LEU A 75 1.65 -1.56 6.24
N PHE A 76 2.32 -2.34 7.10
CA PHE A 76 2.47 -1.99 8.52
C PHE A 76 3.34 -0.76 8.75
N SER A 77 4.36 -0.54 7.92
CA SER A 77 5.13 0.70 7.97
C SER A 77 4.25 1.89 7.60
N MET A 78 3.40 1.76 6.58
CA MET A 78 2.49 2.81 6.14
C MET A 78 1.48 3.19 7.23
N GLU A 79 0.80 2.20 7.81
CA GLU A 79 -0.12 2.40 8.95
C GLU A 79 0.59 3.10 10.13
N LYS A 80 1.77 2.62 10.52
CA LYS A 80 2.55 3.22 11.62
C LYS A 80 2.95 4.67 11.33
N THR A 81 3.40 4.95 10.11
CA THR A 81 3.82 6.30 9.71
C THR A 81 2.63 7.26 9.73
N LEU A 82 1.48 6.86 9.19
CA LEU A 82 0.25 7.65 9.20
C LEU A 82 -0.22 7.96 10.63
N ALA A 83 -0.23 6.97 11.53
CA ALA A 83 -0.52 7.17 12.94
C ALA A 83 0.48 8.14 13.60
N SER A 84 1.78 8.03 13.30
CA SER A 84 2.82 8.89 13.89
C SER A 84 2.68 10.37 13.54
N ILE A 85 2.02 10.68 12.42
CA ILE A 85 1.72 12.05 11.99
C ILE A 85 0.28 12.46 12.28
N SER A 86 -0.47 11.66 13.07
CA SER A 86 -1.88 11.90 13.40
C SER A 86 -2.83 11.97 12.19
N HIS A 87 -2.49 11.26 11.10
CA HIS A 87 -3.32 11.16 9.89
C HIS A 87 -3.63 9.70 9.58
N GLU A 88 -4.26 9.02 10.54
CA GLU A 88 -4.74 7.66 10.38
C GLU A 88 -5.73 7.53 9.20
N ASP A 89 -5.72 6.38 8.54
CA ASP A 89 -6.62 6.05 7.43
C ASP A 89 -7.33 4.73 7.74
N ASP A 90 -8.66 4.79 7.84
CA ASP A 90 -9.50 3.66 8.21
C ASP A 90 -9.32 2.47 7.26
N SER A 91 -9.15 2.71 5.96
CA SER A 91 -8.99 1.65 4.97
C SER A 91 -7.64 0.94 5.12
N ILE A 92 -6.58 1.70 5.43
CA ILE A 92 -5.24 1.15 5.69
C ILE A 92 -5.24 0.35 7.00
N ILE A 93 -5.86 0.88 8.06
CA ILE A 93 -5.98 0.20 9.36
C ILE A 93 -6.78 -1.09 9.23
N GLU A 94 -7.92 -1.05 8.53
CA GLU A 94 -8.77 -2.21 8.30
C GLU A 94 -8.01 -3.31 7.55
N LEU A 95 -7.30 -2.95 6.47
CA LEU A 95 -6.50 -3.88 5.69
C LEU A 95 -5.33 -4.47 6.51
N ALA A 96 -4.63 -3.64 7.28
CA ALA A 96 -3.54 -4.09 8.16
C ALA A 96 -4.04 -5.09 9.21
N ASN A 97 -5.20 -4.80 9.82
CA ASN A 97 -5.84 -5.70 10.78
C ASN A 97 -6.24 -7.03 10.15
N GLU A 98 -6.80 -7.02 8.94
CA GLU A 98 -7.14 -8.26 8.24
C GLU A 98 -5.89 -9.08 7.88
N VAL A 99 -4.80 -8.43 7.46
CA VAL A 99 -3.50 -9.11 7.23
C VAL A 99 -2.98 -9.75 8.52
N ARG A 100 -3.06 -9.08 9.68
CA ARG A 100 -2.68 -9.66 10.98
C ARG A 100 -3.49 -10.91 11.31
N LYS A 101 -4.82 -10.91 11.05
CA LYS A 101 -5.67 -12.09 11.26
C LYS A 101 -5.22 -13.26 10.40
N VAL A 102 -4.93 -13.03 9.12
CA VAL A 102 -4.43 -14.08 8.20
C VAL A 102 -3.13 -14.69 8.72
N LEU A 103 -2.19 -13.85 9.18
CA LEU A 103 -0.90 -14.32 9.71
C LEU A 103 -1.06 -15.14 10.99
N ASN A 104 -1.97 -14.76 11.89
CA ASN A 104 -2.22 -15.48 13.13
C ASN A 104 -2.84 -16.86 12.88
N ARG A 105 -3.84 -16.97 11.98
CA ARG A 105 -4.42 -18.26 11.58
C ARG A 105 -3.38 -19.20 10.97
N THR A 106 -2.44 -18.65 10.20
CA THR A 106 -1.36 -19.43 9.57
C THR A 106 -0.38 -19.98 10.62
N LYS A 107 -0.13 -19.24 11.70
CA LYS A 107 0.71 -19.71 12.81
C LYS A 107 0.04 -20.82 13.60
N GLU A 108 -1.26 -20.68 13.92
CA GLU A 108 -2.03 -21.71 14.64
C GLU A 108 -2.08 -23.04 13.88
N THR A 109 -2.29 -22.98 12.56
CA THR A 109 -2.33 -24.17 11.69
C THR A 109 -0.98 -24.90 11.65
N LYS A 110 0.15 -24.18 11.70
CA LYS A 110 1.49 -24.80 11.75
C LYS A 110 1.79 -25.48 13.09
N ILE A 111 1.11 -25.08 14.17
CA ILE A 111 1.30 -25.65 15.52
C ILE A 111 0.43 -26.90 15.71
N THR A 112 -0.69 -27.03 14.99
CA THR A 112 -1.66 -28.14 15.15
C THR A 112 -1.42 -29.36 14.27
N VAL A 113 -0.50 -29.30 13.29
CA VAL A 113 -0.09 -30.50 12.52
C VAL A 113 1.06 -31.18 13.27
N PRO A 114 0.88 -32.37 13.88
CA PRO A 114 2.00 -33.10 14.46
C PRO A 114 2.94 -33.51 13.33
N MET A 115 4.26 -33.41 13.53
CA MET A 115 5.21 -34.11 12.68
C MET A 115 4.91 -35.61 12.78
N LEU A 116 4.31 -36.18 11.74
CA LEU A 116 4.24 -37.63 11.58
C LEU A 116 5.67 -38.17 11.36
N PRO A 117 6.03 -39.29 12.01
CA PRO A 117 7.37 -39.87 11.94
C PRO A 117 7.73 -40.41 10.56
#